data_AF-A0A841FNT5-F1
#
_entry.id   AF-A0A841FNT5-F1
#
_cell.length_a   1.000
_cell.length_b   1.000
_cell.length_c   1.000
_cell.angle_alpha   90.00
_cell.angle_beta   90.00
_cell.angle_gamma   90.00
#
_symmetry.space_group_name_H-M   'P 1'
#
loop_
_entity.id
_entity.type
_entity.pdbx_description
1 polymer ?
#
loop_
_entity_poly.entity_id
_entity_poly.type
_entity_poly.pdbx_seq_one_letter_code
_entity_poly.pdbx_strand_id
1 'polypeptide(L)'
;MTDKVTGGDLFNLWTVANVQLPQIAAVFTRANDGLAGTADGDSEAFGRGDPGPYGPAGGRVFAAFAPLRDEMQYIVAQTAQNILDAQTACNNAIEAYQAADAEAAADLRKNYFENPEKYDPNDPVQNPPTGEQAPGEPKPPDYYTSPGDR
;
A
#
# COMPACT_ATOMS: atom_id res chain seq x y z
N MET A 1 -14.66 -11.42 17.43
CA MET A 1 -13.44 -11.13 18.22
C MET A 1 -12.70 -10.07 17.44
N THR A 2 -12.54 -8.89 18.01
CA THR A 2 -11.72 -7.82 17.45
C THR A 2 -10.32 -8.02 18.01
N ASP A 3 -9.40 -8.51 17.19
CA ASP A 3 -7.99 -8.58 17.59
C ASP A 3 -7.49 -7.17 17.89
N LYS A 4 -6.72 -7.02 18.97
CA LYS A 4 -6.12 -5.73 19.34
C LYS A 4 -5.09 -5.36 18.27
N VAL A 5 -5.40 -4.34 17.47
CA VAL A 5 -4.46 -3.71 16.55
C VAL A 5 -3.43 -2.94 17.38
N THR A 6 -2.15 -3.23 17.17
CA THR A 6 -1.03 -2.58 17.86
C THR A 6 -0.22 -1.70 16.90
N GLY A 7 0.69 -0.87 17.44
CA GLY A 7 1.60 -0.06 16.60
C GLY A 7 2.49 -0.90 15.67
N GLY A 8 2.82 -2.13 16.06
CA GLY A 8 3.53 -3.08 15.19
C GLY A 8 2.71 -3.49 13.96
N ASP A 9 1.39 -3.61 14.12
CA ASP A 9 0.48 -3.95 13.02
C ASP A 9 0.35 -2.79 12.03
N LEU A 10 0.38 -1.54 12.51
CA LEU A 10 0.41 -0.36 11.64
C LEU A 10 1.71 -0.27 10.84
N PHE A 11 2.86 -0.60 11.44
CA PHE A 11 4.14 -0.66 10.71
C PHE A 11 4.14 -1.76 9.64
N ASN A 12 3.58 -2.93 9.95
CA ASN A 12 3.42 -4.01 8.98
C ASN A 12 2.48 -3.59 7.84
N LEU A 13 1.35 -2.96 8.17
CA LEU A 13 0.39 -2.45 7.18
C LEU A 13 1.04 -1.39 6.27
N TRP A 14 1.83 -0.48 6.84
CA TRP A 14 2.60 0.50 6.07
C TRP A 14 3.60 -0.18 5.13
N THR A 15 4.30 -1.22 5.62
CA THR A 15 5.25 -1.99 4.80
C THR A 15 4.55 -2.68 3.64
N VAL A 16 3.40 -3.31 3.88
CA VAL A 16 2.57 -3.92 2.83
C VAL A 16 2.16 -2.87 1.80
N ALA A 17 1.61 -1.75 2.27
CA ALA A 17 1.09 -0.67 1.43
C ALA A 17 2.17 -0.02 0.56
N ASN A 18 3.33 0.30 1.15
CA ASN A 18 4.31 1.18 0.50
C ASN A 18 5.54 0.44 -0.05
N VAL A 19 5.70 -0.84 0.24
CA VAL A 19 6.81 -1.66 -0.29
C VAL A 19 6.27 -2.81 -1.13
N GLN A 20 5.39 -3.65 -0.57
CA GLN A 20 5.00 -4.90 -1.23
C GLN A 20 4.01 -4.68 -2.38
N LEU A 21 2.92 -3.93 -2.16
CA LEU A 21 1.91 -3.70 -3.19
C LEU A 21 2.49 -2.99 -4.44
N PRO A 22 3.34 -1.95 -4.33
CA PRO A 22 4.00 -1.37 -5.50
C PRO A 22 4.89 -2.36 -6.26
N GLN A 23 5.62 -3.23 -5.54
CA GLN A 23 6.46 -4.25 -6.17
C GLN A 23 5.62 -5.27 -6.95
N ILE A 24 4.48 -5.70 -6.38
CA ILE A 24 3.55 -6.62 -7.03
C ILE A 24 2.92 -5.93 -8.25
N ALA A 25 2.43 -4.70 -8.12
CA ALA A 25 1.88 -3.92 -9.23
C ALA A 25 2.89 -3.80 -10.38
N ALA A 26 4.17 -3.54 -10.06
CA ALA A 26 5.23 -3.44 -11.07
C ALA A 26 5.47 -4.75 -11.85
N VAL A 27 5.19 -5.93 -11.26
CA VAL A 27 5.24 -7.20 -11.99
C VAL A 27 4.13 -7.27 -13.02
N PHE A 28 2.91 -6.88 -12.67
CA PHE A 28 1.78 -6.84 -13.60
C PHE A 28 1.98 -5.78 -14.69
N THR A 29 2.49 -4.59 -14.35
CA THR A 29 2.85 -3.58 -15.36
C THR A 29 3.89 -4.11 -16.35
N ARG A 30 4.94 -4.79 -15.87
CA ARG A 30 5.93 -5.42 -16.76
C ARG A 30 5.33 -6.52 -17.63
N ALA A 31 4.43 -7.32 -17.08
CA ALA A 31 3.73 -8.34 -17.85
C ALA A 31 2.83 -7.72 -18.93
N ASN A 32 2.16 -6.61 -18.61
CA ASN A 32 1.36 -5.82 -19.55
C ASN A 32 2.22 -5.28 -20.70
N ASP A 33 3.40 -4.74 -20.40
CA ASP A 33 4.34 -4.25 -21.42
C ASP A 33 4.84 -5.40 -22.30
N GLY A 34 5.08 -6.58 -21.71
CA GLY A 34 5.42 -7.79 -22.46
C GLY A 34 4.34 -8.22 -23.43
N LEU A 35 3.07 -8.19 -23.00
CA LEU A 35 1.91 -8.46 -23.87
C LEU A 35 1.78 -7.41 -24.96
N ALA A 36 1.97 -6.11 -24.63
CA ALA A 36 1.98 -5.03 -25.60
C ALA A 36 3.06 -5.24 -26.68
N GLY A 37 4.24 -5.75 -26.29
CA GLY A 37 5.32 -6.08 -27.22
C GLY A 37 4.98 -7.20 -28.22
N THR A 38 3.93 -7.98 -27.97
CA THR A 38 3.40 -8.98 -28.90
C THR A 38 2.32 -8.43 -29.84
N ALA A 39 2.08 -7.11 -29.83
CA ALA A 39 1.03 -6.46 -30.61
C ALA A 39 1.08 -6.81 -32.10
N ASP A 40 2.29 -6.81 -32.66
CA ASP A 40 2.55 -7.08 -34.07
C ASP A 40 2.48 -8.58 -34.39
N GLY A 41 2.57 -9.45 -33.38
CA GLY A 41 2.73 -10.89 -33.54
C GLY A 41 4.07 -11.28 -34.17
N ASP A 42 4.44 -12.54 -33.99
CA ASP A 42 5.63 -13.13 -34.62
C ASP A 42 5.31 -13.60 -36.05
N SER A 43 6.08 -13.12 -37.04
CA SER A 43 5.89 -13.45 -38.45
C SER A 43 6.12 -14.92 -38.77
N GLU A 44 7.01 -15.60 -38.03
CA GLU A 44 7.26 -17.04 -38.16
C GLU A 44 6.14 -17.86 -37.52
N ALA A 45 5.60 -17.39 -36.38
CA ALA A 45 4.54 -18.10 -35.66
C ALA A 45 3.16 -17.96 -36.34
N PHE A 46 2.85 -16.79 -36.89
CA PHE A 46 1.54 -16.50 -37.47
C PHE A 46 1.50 -16.57 -38.99
N GLY A 47 2.63 -16.80 -39.66
CA GLY A 47 2.71 -16.87 -41.11
C GLY A 47 2.19 -15.59 -41.76
N ARG A 48 3.02 -14.56 -41.88
CA ARG A 48 2.68 -13.38 -42.67
C ARG A 48 2.83 -13.74 -44.15
N GLY A 49 1.71 -13.78 -44.89
CA GLY A 49 1.79 -13.84 -46.34
C GLY A 49 2.45 -12.59 -46.90
N ASP A 50 3.10 -12.70 -48.07
CA ASP A 50 3.61 -11.52 -48.79
C ASP A 50 2.51 -10.45 -48.88
N PRO A 51 2.85 -9.15 -48.72
CA PRO A 51 1.87 -8.08 -48.82
C PRO A 51 1.25 -8.09 -50.21
N GLY A 52 0.00 -8.57 -50.28
CA GLY A 52 -0.83 -8.47 -51.47
C GLY A 52 -1.33 -7.03 -51.65
N PRO A 53 -2.10 -6.75 -52.71
CA PRO A 53 -2.67 -5.42 -52.98
C PRO A 53 -3.60 -4.89 -51.86
N TYR A 54 -3.91 -5.69 -50.85
CA TYR A 54 -4.73 -5.36 -49.67
C TYR A 54 -3.95 -5.33 -48.35
N GLY A 55 -2.61 -5.34 -48.38
CA GLY A 55 -1.75 -5.28 -47.20
C GLY A 55 -1.31 -6.67 -46.69
N PRO A 56 -0.47 -6.71 -45.62
CA PRO A 56 0.02 -7.96 -45.05
C PRO A 56 -1.14 -8.76 -44.45
N ALA A 57 -1.41 -9.94 -45.00
CA ALA A 57 -2.37 -10.88 -44.44
C ALA A 57 -1.67 -11.66 -43.32
N GLY A 58 -1.92 -11.28 -42.06
CA GLY A 58 -1.60 -12.16 -40.93
C GLY A 58 -2.33 -13.49 -41.09
N GLY A 59 -1.70 -14.61 -40.73
CA GLY A 59 -2.35 -15.91 -40.86
C GLY A 59 -3.65 -15.99 -40.06
N ARG A 60 -4.54 -16.91 -40.45
CA ARG A 60 -5.91 -17.04 -39.91
C ARG A 60 -5.99 -17.13 -38.38
N VAL A 61 -4.91 -17.58 -37.74
CA VAL A 61 -4.80 -17.70 -36.28
C VAL A 61 -4.55 -16.34 -35.61
N PHE A 62 -3.85 -15.41 -36.27
CA PHE A 62 -3.56 -14.09 -35.71
C PHE A 62 -4.83 -13.29 -35.42
N ALA A 63 -5.85 -13.41 -36.29
CA ALA A 63 -7.14 -12.75 -36.12
C ALA A 63 -7.89 -13.19 -34.84
N ALA A 64 -7.67 -14.42 -34.37
CA ALA A 64 -8.20 -14.91 -33.10
C ALA A 64 -7.26 -14.62 -31.91
N PHE A 65 -5.95 -14.62 -32.15
CA PHE A 65 -4.93 -14.30 -31.15
C PHE A 65 -5.00 -12.84 -30.69
N ALA A 66 -5.11 -11.88 -31.61
CA ALA A 66 -5.03 -10.47 -31.27
C ALA A 66 -6.11 -10.03 -30.24
N PRO A 67 -7.41 -10.37 -30.40
CA PRO A 67 -8.41 -10.07 -29.38
C PRO A 67 -8.14 -10.75 -28.03
N LEU A 68 -7.65 -11.99 -28.04
CA LEU A 68 -7.31 -12.70 -26.81
C LEU A 68 -6.14 -12.02 -26.08
N ARG A 69 -5.10 -11.61 -26.81
CA ARG A 69 -3.98 -10.83 -26.27
C ARG A 69 -4.48 -9.52 -25.68
N ASP A 70 -5.33 -8.79 -26.39
CA ASP A 70 -5.88 -7.52 -25.92
C ASP A 70 -6.68 -7.68 -24.63
N GLU A 71 -7.50 -8.72 -24.54
CA GLU A 71 -8.24 -9.04 -23.31
C GLU A 71 -7.28 -9.40 -22.15
N MET A 72 -6.25 -10.21 -22.42
CA MET A 72 -5.23 -10.52 -21.40
C MET A 72 -4.48 -9.25 -20.96
N GLN A 73 -4.14 -8.37 -21.90
CA GLN A 73 -3.47 -7.10 -21.62
C GLN A 73 -4.36 -6.22 -20.73
N TYR A 74 -5.65 -6.11 -21.07
CA TYR A 74 -6.63 -5.39 -20.26
C TYR A 74 -6.73 -5.95 -18.83
N ILE A 75 -6.86 -7.27 -18.67
CA ILE A 75 -6.95 -7.92 -17.36
C ILE A 75 -5.69 -7.67 -16.52
N VAL A 76 -4.51 -7.77 -17.12
CA VAL A 76 -3.23 -7.55 -16.42
C VAL A 76 -3.08 -6.09 -16.00
N ALA A 77 -3.42 -5.14 -16.88
CA ALA A 77 -3.43 -3.71 -16.56
C ALA A 77 -4.42 -3.39 -15.43
N GLN A 78 -5.63 -3.93 -15.49
CA GLN A 78 -6.64 -3.74 -14.46
C GLN A 78 -6.20 -4.35 -13.11
N THR A 79 -5.51 -5.49 -13.14
CA THR A 79 -4.96 -6.11 -11.94
C THR A 79 -3.89 -5.22 -11.29
N ALA A 80 -2.99 -4.66 -12.09
CA ALA A 80 -1.99 -3.70 -11.59
C ALA A 80 -2.66 -2.48 -10.93
N GLN A 81 -3.70 -1.93 -11.56
CA GLN A 81 -4.45 -0.80 -11.00
C GLN A 81 -5.14 -1.17 -9.68
N ASN A 82 -5.83 -2.30 -9.61
CA ASN A 82 -6.51 -2.77 -8.39
C ASN A 82 -5.53 -2.91 -7.21
N ILE A 83 -4.28 -3.31 -7.47
CA ILE A 83 -3.23 -3.40 -6.44
C ILE A 83 -2.82 -2.02 -5.93
N LEU A 84 -2.72 -1.01 -6.80
CA LEU A 84 -2.42 0.37 -6.42
C LEU A 84 -3.60 1.01 -5.66
N ASP A 85 -4.82 0.65 -6.03
CA ASP A 85 -6.02 1.07 -5.30
C ASP A 85 -6.04 0.46 -3.90
N ALA A 86 -5.63 -0.81 -3.76
CA ALA A 86 -5.47 -1.46 -2.46
C ALA A 86 -4.38 -0.77 -1.61
N GLN A 87 -3.26 -0.35 -2.20
CA GLN A 87 -2.25 0.46 -1.52
C GLN A 87 -2.86 1.76 -0.99
N THR A 88 -3.62 2.47 -1.81
CA THR A 88 -4.30 3.71 -1.41
C THR A 88 -5.25 3.47 -0.25
N ALA A 89 -6.04 2.39 -0.30
CA ALA A 89 -6.94 2.02 0.78
C ALA A 89 -6.20 1.71 2.09
N CYS A 90 -5.06 1.00 2.04
CA CYS A 90 -4.24 0.73 3.20
C CYS A 90 -3.66 2.02 3.81
N ASN A 91 -3.19 2.96 2.98
CA ASN A 91 -2.69 4.25 3.46
C ASN A 91 -3.81 5.08 4.12
N ASN A 92 -5.00 5.12 3.54
CA ASN A 92 -6.16 5.78 4.18
C ASN A 92 -6.51 5.14 5.54
N ALA A 93 -6.40 3.82 5.66
CA ALA A 93 -6.62 3.14 6.93
C ALA A 93 -5.56 3.53 7.97
N ILE A 94 -4.28 3.60 7.59
CA ILE A 94 -3.19 4.04 8.47
C ILE A 94 -3.45 5.46 8.97
N GLU A 95 -3.80 6.38 8.08
CA GLU A 95 -4.11 7.77 8.43
C GLU A 95 -5.29 7.86 9.40
N ALA A 96 -6.36 7.09 9.15
CA ALA A 96 -7.52 7.05 10.02
C ALA A 96 -7.16 6.54 11.43
N TYR A 97 -6.32 5.50 11.54
CA TYR A 97 -5.84 5.02 12.83
C TYR A 97 -4.97 6.05 13.56
N GLN A 98 -4.05 6.71 12.85
CA GLN A 98 -3.20 7.74 13.45
C GLN A 98 -4.02 8.94 13.94
N ALA A 99 -5.04 9.36 13.19
CA ALA A 99 -5.94 10.43 13.60
C ALA A 99 -6.74 10.05 14.86
N ALA A 100 -7.30 8.84 14.90
CA ALA A 100 -8.04 8.35 16.06
C ALA A 100 -7.16 8.20 17.30
N ASP A 101 -5.91 7.73 17.15
CA ASP A 101 -4.96 7.62 18.26
C ASP A 101 -4.53 9.00 18.79
N ALA A 102 -4.31 9.97 17.89
CA ALA A 102 -4.01 11.35 18.27
C ALA A 102 -5.18 12.01 19.03
N GLU A 103 -6.42 11.78 18.59
CA GLU A 103 -7.63 12.25 19.28
C GLU A 103 -7.76 11.61 20.66
N ALA A 104 -7.61 10.29 20.76
CA ALA A 104 -7.67 9.57 22.03
C ALA A 104 -6.56 10.03 23.01
N ALA A 105 -5.35 10.26 22.51
CA ALA A 105 -4.24 10.79 23.29
C ALA A 105 -4.52 12.21 23.79
N ALA A 106 -5.09 13.09 22.94
CA ALA A 106 -5.48 14.43 23.32
C ALA A 106 -6.60 14.43 24.38
N ASP A 107 -7.58 13.54 24.24
CA ASP A 107 -8.67 13.37 25.20
C ASP A 107 -8.18 12.84 26.55
N LEU A 108 -7.28 11.86 26.55
CA LEU A 108 -6.64 11.38 27.78
C LEU A 108 -5.84 12.49 28.46
N ARG A 109 -5.07 13.25 27.67
CA ARG A 109 -4.30 14.39 28.17
C ARG A 109 -5.17 15.44 28.83
N LYS A 110 -6.20 15.90 28.13
CA LYS A 110 -7.11 16.93 28.61
C LYS A 110 -7.94 16.48 29.82
N ASN A 111 -8.54 15.29 29.74
CA ASN A 111 -9.55 14.87 30.71
C ASN A 111 -8.96 14.16 31.94
N TYR A 112 -7.73 13.65 31.83
CA TYR A 112 -7.08 12.88 32.88
C TYR A 112 -5.80 13.53 33.39
N PHE A 113 -4.84 13.81 32.51
CA PHE A 113 -3.53 14.32 32.93
C PHE A 113 -3.54 15.81 33.32
N GLU A 114 -4.32 16.61 32.61
CA GLU A 114 -4.36 18.08 32.79
C GLU A 114 -5.59 18.57 33.57
N ASN A 115 -6.52 17.68 33.94
CA ASN A 115 -7.73 18.06 34.64
C ASN A 115 -7.51 18.20 36.16
N PRO A 116 -7.58 19.41 36.75
CA PRO A 116 -7.34 19.61 38.18
C PRO A 116 -8.38 18.93 39.07
N GLU A 117 -9.60 18.67 38.57
CA GLU A 117 -10.67 18.01 39.32
C GLU A 117 -10.43 16.51 39.51
N LYS A 118 -9.54 15.93 38.69
CA LYS A 118 -9.12 14.52 38.80
C LYS A 118 -7.96 14.31 39.76
N TYR A 119 -7.39 15.39 40.28
CA TYR A 119 -6.34 15.35 41.29
C TYR A 119 -6.97 15.21 42.68
N ASP A 120 -6.81 14.04 43.31
CA ASP A 120 -7.19 13.80 44.71
C ASP A 120 -5.95 13.84 45.59
N PRO A 121 -5.78 14.87 46.45
CA PRO A 121 -4.65 14.95 47.38
C PRO A 121 -4.58 13.76 48.37
N ASN A 122 -5.69 13.05 48.58
CA ASN A 122 -5.79 11.92 49.51
C ASN A 122 -5.60 10.56 48.84
N ASP A 123 -5.57 10.49 47.50
CA ASP A 123 -5.27 9.28 46.73
C ASP A 123 -4.15 9.54 45.71
N PRO A 124 -2.90 9.69 46.18
CA PRO A 124 -1.76 10.04 45.32
C PRO A 124 -1.38 8.94 44.31
N VAL A 125 -1.89 7.71 44.45
CA VAL A 125 -1.61 6.60 43.52
C VAL A 125 -2.53 6.64 42.29
N GLN A 126 -3.70 7.28 42.39
CA GLN A 126 -4.62 7.50 41.27
C GLN A 126 -4.30 8.79 40.48
N ASN A 127 -3.56 9.72 41.11
CA ASN A 127 -3.20 10.98 40.47
C ASN A 127 -2.30 10.75 39.24
N PRO A 128 -2.50 11.55 38.18
CA PRO A 128 -1.61 11.50 37.03
C PRO A 128 -0.15 11.75 37.47
N PRO A 129 0.82 10.97 36.95
CA PRO A 129 2.22 11.14 37.30
C PRO A 129 2.71 12.54 36.90
N THR A 130 3.44 13.21 37.80
CA THR A 130 3.99 14.56 37.58
C THR A 130 5.51 14.56 37.72
N GLY A 131 6.19 15.46 37.01
CA GLY A 131 7.65 15.62 37.11
C GLY A 131 8.43 14.35 36.74
N GLU A 132 9.27 13.88 37.66
CA GLU A 132 10.12 12.68 37.49
C GLU A 132 9.35 11.36 37.37
N GLN A 133 8.06 11.35 37.76
CA GLN A 133 7.20 10.17 37.66
C GLN A 133 6.54 10.04 36.29
N ALA A 134 6.52 11.12 35.49
CA ALA A 134 6.01 11.05 34.13
C ALA A 134 6.88 10.08 33.33
N PRO A 135 6.29 9.15 32.55
CA PRO A 135 7.05 8.41 31.56
C PRO A 135 7.78 9.43 30.69
N GLY A 136 9.12 9.43 30.75
CA GLY A 136 9.91 10.33 29.92
C GLY A 136 9.58 10.15 28.44
N GLU A 137 9.93 11.12 27.61
CA GLU A 137 9.78 10.97 26.16
C GLU A 137 10.41 9.63 25.72
N PRO A 138 9.70 8.82 24.93
CA PRO A 138 10.26 7.59 24.42
C PRO A 138 11.57 7.91 23.72
N LYS A 139 12.67 7.37 24.23
CA LYS A 139 13.95 7.55 23.56
C LYS A 139 13.84 6.92 22.17
N PRO A 140 14.19 7.64 21.09
CA PRO A 140 14.27 7.02 19.79
C PRO A 140 15.21 5.80 19.90
N PRO A 141 14.84 4.64 19.34
CA PRO A 141 15.67 3.45 19.42
C PRO A 141 17.05 3.72 18.81
N ASP A 142 18.11 3.23 19.46
CA ASP A 142 19.52 3.46 19.11
C ASP A 142 19.92 3.04 17.68
N TYR A 143 19.00 2.39 16.94
CA TYR A 143 19.22 1.75 15.64
C TYR A 143 18.30 2.26 14.53
N TYR A 144 17.54 3.34 14.73
CA TYR A 144 16.77 3.97 13.64
C TYR A 144 17.64 4.93 12.82
N THR A 145 18.60 4.41 12.06
CA THR A 145 19.12 5.13 10.88
C THR A 145 18.04 5.02 9.80
N SER A 146 17.27 6.09 9.61
CA SER A 146 16.37 6.21 8.47
C SER A 146 17.18 5.95 7.19
N PRO A 147 16.77 5.03 6.30
CA PRO A 147 17.46 4.77 5.03
C PRO A 147 17.56 5.97 4.07
N GLY A 148 17.10 7.17 4.48
CA GLY A 148 17.20 8.43 3.74
C GLY A 148 18.21 9.46 4.29
N ASP A 149 18.96 9.18 5.36
CA ASP A 149 19.97 10.10 5.93
C ASP A 149 21.39 9.91 5.35
N ARG A 150 21.52 9.48 4.08
CA ARG A 150 22.79 9.42 3.36
C ARG A 150 22.69 10.04 1.98
#